data_AF-A0AAW1LW49-F1
#
_entry.id   AF-A0AAW1LW49-F1
#
_cell.length_a   1.000
_cell.length_b   1.000
_cell.length_c   1.000
_cell.angle_alpha   90.00
_cell.angle_beta   90.00
_cell.angle_gamma   90.00
#
_symmetry.space_group_name_H-M   'P 1'
#
loop_
_entity.id
_entity.type
_entity.pdbx_description
1 polymer ?
#
loop_
_entity_poly.entity_id
_entity_poly.type
_entity_poly.pdbx_seq_one_letter_code
_entity_poly.pdbx_strand_id
1 'polypeptide(L)'
;MEVNVTPVRDKKNARKRKANPLEWKRAKEKMLRYSLHSLPVYPTCGHKTKAFQCALLTMLEIRTFQEKFCSDKKKLVQDNFILQFCKAEKVMHYRPKNGKHGKKLFQKKFCILSLQKTRVLVCKNALMGILGITRRRIDTVINNFVRTSFPPNKNREGDRKMETYSERKK
;
A
#
# COMPACT_ATOMS: atom_id res chain seq x y z
N MET A 1 -62.79 17.21 3.07
CA MET A 1 -61.96 16.83 1.90
C MET A 1 -60.61 16.38 2.43
N GLU A 2 -60.31 15.09 2.37
CA GLU A 2 -59.04 14.55 2.82
C GLU A 2 -57.98 14.77 1.75
N VAL A 3 -56.96 15.58 2.06
CA VAL A 3 -55.87 15.88 1.14
C VAL A 3 -54.85 14.75 1.24
N ASN A 4 -54.86 13.84 0.27
CA ASN A 4 -53.94 12.72 0.20
C ASN A 4 -52.56 13.20 -0.29
N VAL A 5 -51.67 13.55 0.63
CA VAL A 5 -50.29 13.98 0.32
C VAL A 5 -49.43 12.76 0.05
N THR A 6 -49.07 12.52 -1.21
CA THR A 6 -48.10 11.47 -1.57
C THR A 6 -46.67 12.01 -1.44
N PRO A 7 -45.77 11.34 -0.70
CA PRO A 7 -44.39 11.79 -0.58
C PRO A 7 -43.66 11.62 -1.91
N VAL A 8 -43.06 12.70 -2.41
CA VAL A 8 -42.23 12.69 -3.63
C VAL A 8 -41.08 11.70 -3.44
N ARG A 9 -41.11 10.59 -4.18
CA ARG A 9 -40.11 9.49 -4.09
C ARG A 9 -38.78 9.86 -4.75
N ASP A 10 -38.82 10.77 -5.73
CA ASP A 10 -37.65 11.13 -6.52
C ASP A 10 -36.82 12.25 -5.88
N LYS A 11 -35.64 11.86 -5.38
CA LYS A 11 -34.66 12.77 -4.74
C LYS A 11 -33.95 13.72 -5.71
N LYS A 12 -34.27 13.69 -7.01
CA LYS A 12 -33.62 14.52 -8.04
C LYS A 12 -33.80 16.03 -7.80
N ASN A 13 -34.91 16.42 -7.16
CA ASN A 13 -35.28 17.82 -6.91
C ASN A 13 -35.26 18.19 -5.41
N ALA A 14 -34.44 17.52 -4.59
CA ALA A 14 -34.36 17.84 -3.16
C ALA A 14 -33.66 19.19 -2.92
N ARG A 15 -34.28 20.09 -2.13
CA ARG A 15 -33.72 21.41 -1.75
C ARG A 15 -32.30 21.33 -1.18
N LYS A 16 -32.01 20.29 -0.38
CA LYS A 16 -30.68 20.07 0.20
C LYS A 16 -29.90 19.07 -0.64
N ARG A 17 -28.79 19.53 -1.22
CA ARG A 17 -27.83 18.68 -1.91
C ARG A 17 -27.24 17.67 -0.93
N LYS A 18 -27.25 16.39 -1.28
CA LYS A 18 -26.49 15.38 -0.52
C LYS A 18 -25.02 15.61 -0.76
N ALA A 19 -24.25 15.78 0.31
CA ALA A 19 -22.80 15.83 0.22
C ALA A 19 -22.28 14.47 -0.26
N ASN A 20 -21.40 14.46 -1.26
CA ASN A 20 -20.64 13.27 -1.64
C ASN A 20 -19.31 13.28 -0.87
N PRO A 21 -19.09 12.38 0.12
CA PRO A 21 -17.87 12.36 0.91
C PRO A 21 -16.60 12.08 0.10
N LEU A 22 -16.72 11.43 -1.06
CA LEU A 22 -15.59 11.15 -1.95
C LEU A 22 -15.01 12.43 -2.58
N GLU A 23 -15.86 13.44 -2.76
CA GLU A 23 -15.47 14.72 -3.34
C GLU A 23 -14.79 15.64 -2.32
N TRP A 24 -14.79 15.28 -1.03
CA TRP A 24 -14.14 16.06 0.00
C TRP A 24 -12.63 16.14 -0.24
N LYS A 25 -12.05 17.33 0.00
CA LYS A 25 -10.62 17.60 -0.20
C LYS A 25 -9.71 16.52 0.39
N ARG A 26 -10.00 16.07 1.62
CA ARG A 26 -9.25 15.00 2.31
C ARG A 26 -9.34 13.64 1.60
N ALA A 27 -10.51 13.31 1.05
CA ALA A 27 -10.72 12.05 0.33
C ALA A 27 -9.96 12.08 -1.01
N LYS A 28 -10.03 13.20 -1.74
CA LYS A 28 -9.22 13.42 -2.96
C LYS A 28 -7.72 13.33 -2.68
N GLU A 29 -7.23 14.05 -1.68
CA GLU A 29 -5.81 13.99 -1.25
C GLU A 29 -5.38 12.58 -0.82
N LYS A 30 -6.28 11.79 -0.22
CA LYS A 30 -6.01 10.38 0.10
C LYS A 30 -5.85 9.56 -1.18
N MET A 31 -6.75 9.70 -2.14
CA MET A 31 -6.69 8.97 -3.41
C MET A 31 -5.44 9.36 -4.21
N LEU A 32 -5.09 10.65 -4.22
CA LEU A 32 -3.88 11.17 -4.87
C LEU A 32 -2.60 10.64 -4.22
N ARG A 33 -2.57 10.45 -2.89
CA ARG A 33 -1.39 9.89 -2.21
C ARG A 33 -1.05 8.47 -2.64
N TYR A 34 -2.05 7.67 -3.02
CA TYR A 34 -1.88 6.28 -3.43
C TYR A 34 -2.03 6.09 -4.94
N SER A 35 -2.24 7.15 -5.71
CA SER A 35 -2.15 7.10 -7.16
C SER A 35 -0.70 7.09 -7.62
N LEU A 36 -0.51 6.72 -8.89
CA LEU A 36 0.77 6.79 -9.56
C LEU A 36 1.25 8.25 -9.63
N HIS A 37 2.46 8.54 -9.14
CA HIS A 37 3.08 9.87 -9.21
C HIS A 37 4.14 9.96 -10.31
N SER A 38 4.79 8.85 -10.63
CA SER A 38 5.90 8.81 -11.58
C SER A 38 5.94 7.48 -12.33
N LEU A 39 6.55 7.52 -13.51
CA LEU A 39 6.91 6.32 -14.26
C LEU A 39 7.89 5.45 -13.44
N PRO A 40 7.90 4.13 -13.67
CA PRO A 40 8.77 3.24 -12.93
C PRO A 40 10.21 3.44 -13.40
N VAL A 41 11.15 3.45 -12.45
CA VAL A 41 12.57 3.61 -12.75
C VAL A 41 13.22 2.25 -12.90
N TYR A 42 13.98 2.05 -13.98
CA TYR A 42 14.76 0.83 -14.19
C TYR A 42 15.86 0.71 -13.11
N PRO A 43 16.07 -0.47 -12.52
CA PRO A 43 17.12 -0.65 -11.52
C PRO A 43 18.53 -0.50 -12.10
N THR A 44 19.28 0.50 -11.62
CA THR A 44 20.67 0.77 -12.04
C THR A 44 21.72 -0.12 -11.38
N CYS A 45 21.33 -0.95 -10.43
CA CYS A 45 22.25 -1.70 -9.56
C CYS A 45 22.94 -2.91 -10.19
N GLY A 46 22.63 -3.28 -11.44
CA GLY A 46 23.37 -4.31 -12.20
C GLY A 46 23.42 -5.73 -11.58
N HIS A 47 22.64 -6.03 -10.53
CA HIS A 47 22.76 -7.29 -9.82
C HIS A 47 22.33 -8.49 -10.69
N LYS A 48 23.24 -9.47 -10.84
CA LYS A 48 23.05 -10.76 -11.55
C LYS A 48 23.40 -11.98 -10.68
N THR A 49 23.36 -11.84 -9.35
CA THR A 49 23.76 -12.90 -8.43
C THR A 49 22.54 -13.71 -7.96
N LYS A 50 22.77 -14.88 -7.37
CA LYS A 50 21.69 -15.70 -6.78
C LYS A 50 20.91 -14.96 -5.69
N ALA A 51 21.54 -13.99 -5.02
CA ALA A 51 20.90 -13.18 -3.98
C ALA A 51 19.96 -12.11 -4.56
N PHE A 52 20.36 -11.46 -5.66
CA PHE A 52 19.59 -10.41 -6.33
C PHE A 52 19.80 -10.47 -7.85
N GLN A 53 18.69 -10.51 -8.58
CA GLN A 53 18.62 -10.66 -10.03
C GLN A 53 17.94 -9.45 -10.68
N CYS A 54 18.30 -8.25 -10.23
CA CYS A 54 17.65 -7.01 -10.69
C CYS A 54 17.82 -6.78 -12.20
N ALA A 55 18.94 -7.22 -12.78
CA ALA A 55 19.23 -7.06 -14.20
C ALA A 55 18.46 -8.03 -15.11
N LEU A 56 17.81 -9.06 -14.56
CA LEU A 56 16.97 -9.97 -15.35
C LEU A 56 15.59 -9.38 -15.66
N LEU A 57 15.21 -8.32 -14.98
CA LEU A 57 13.91 -7.69 -15.18
C LEU A 57 13.88 -6.88 -16.47
N THR A 58 12.79 -7.04 -17.20
CA THR A 58 12.47 -6.21 -18.36
C THR A 58 11.64 -4.99 -17.95
N MET A 59 11.69 -3.93 -18.76
CA MET A 59 10.85 -2.74 -18.52
C MET A 59 9.35 -3.05 -18.57
N LEU A 60 8.95 -4.04 -19.37
CA LEU A 60 7.55 -4.45 -19.48
C LEU A 60 7.07 -5.14 -18.19
N GLU A 61 7.88 -6.00 -17.58
CA GLU A 61 7.59 -6.59 -16.27
C GLU A 61 7.49 -5.54 -15.17
N ILE A 62 8.43 -4.59 -15.18
CA ILE A 62 8.46 -3.49 -14.23
C ILE A 62 7.18 -2.65 -14.32
N ARG A 63 6.79 -2.28 -15.55
CA ARG A 63 5.58 -1.49 -15.81
C ARG A 63 4.31 -2.23 -15.39
N THR A 64 4.15 -3.48 -15.83
CA THR A 64 2.97 -4.29 -15.48
C THR A 64 2.87 -4.54 -13.97
N PHE A 65 4.00 -4.69 -13.29
CA PHE A 65 4.04 -4.82 -11.83
C PHE A 65 3.59 -3.53 -11.13
N GLN A 66 4.05 -2.37 -11.60
CA GLN A 66 3.65 -1.07 -11.06
C GLN A 66 2.17 -0.77 -11.32
N GLU A 67 1.66 -1.07 -12.53
CA GLU A 67 0.25 -0.91 -12.89
C GLU A 67 -0.64 -1.76 -11.98
N LYS A 68 -0.25 -3.02 -11.71
CA LYS A 68 -0.96 -3.89 -10.75
C LYS A 68 -0.96 -3.29 -9.35
N PHE A 69 0.16 -2.75 -8.88
CA PHE A 69 0.25 -2.10 -7.58
C PHE A 69 -0.67 -0.86 -7.46
N CYS A 70 -0.77 -0.06 -8.52
CA CYS A 70 -1.57 1.16 -8.56
C CYS A 70 -3.03 0.96 -8.99
N SER A 71 -3.43 -0.26 -9.36
CA SER A 71 -4.79 -0.59 -9.80
C SER A 71 -5.86 -0.24 -8.75
N ASP A 72 -5.58 -0.52 -7.47
CA ASP A 72 -6.39 -0.07 -6.35
C ASP A 72 -5.67 1.02 -5.55
N LYS A 73 -6.31 2.19 -5.44
CA LYS A 73 -5.81 3.36 -4.71
C LYS A 73 -6.04 3.26 -3.20
N LYS A 74 -6.51 2.12 -2.68
CA LYS A 74 -6.65 1.88 -1.24
C LYS A 74 -5.31 1.46 -0.63
N LYS A 75 -4.89 2.20 0.41
CA LYS A 75 -3.68 1.90 1.21
C LYS A 75 -3.57 0.43 1.62
N LEU A 76 -4.66 -0.15 2.13
CA LEU A 76 -4.65 -1.53 2.64
C LEU A 76 -4.33 -2.54 1.53
N VAL A 77 -4.91 -2.35 0.35
CA VAL A 77 -4.68 -3.22 -0.80
C VAL A 77 -3.23 -3.11 -1.27
N GLN A 78 -2.69 -1.89 -1.34
CA GLN A 78 -1.28 -1.67 -1.66
C GLN A 78 -0.32 -2.24 -0.61
N ASP A 79 -0.61 -2.06 0.68
CA ASP A 79 0.26 -2.59 1.74
C ASP A 79 0.22 -4.14 1.75
N ASN A 80 -0.93 -4.75 1.46
CA ASN A 80 -1.05 -6.20 1.25
C ASN A 80 -0.26 -6.67 0.03
N PHE A 81 -0.29 -5.90 -1.06
CA PHE A 81 0.52 -6.16 -2.25
C PHE A 81 2.02 -6.13 -1.90
N ILE A 82 2.48 -5.15 -1.12
CA ILE A 82 3.86 -5.10 -0.63
C ILE A 82 4.18 -6.39 0.16
N LEU A 83 3.32 -6.83 1.07
CA LEU A 83 3.53 -8.04 1.87
C LEU A 83 3.54 -9.33 1.02
N GLN A 84 2.74 -9.40 -0.05
CA GLN A 84 2.74 -10.55 -0.97
C GLN A 84 4.11 -10.75 -1.64
N PHE A 85 4.79 -9.65 -1.92
CA PHE A 85 6.08 -9.59 -2.63
C PHE A 85 7.30 -9.33 -1.72
N CYS A 86 7.08 -9.09 -0.43
CA CYS A 86 8.13 -8.90 0.56
C CYS A 86 8.04 -9.99 1.62
N LYS A 87 9.05 -10.84 1.72
CA LYS A 87 9.14 -11.86 2.76
C LYS A 87 10.07 -11.40 3.88
N ALA A 88 9.64 -11.58 5.13
CA ALA A 88 10.51 -11.47 6.29
C ALA A 88 10.78 -12.88 6.82
N GLU A 89 12.04 -13.30 6.80
CA GLU A 89 12.48 -14.61 7.27
C GLU A 89 13.32 -14.44 8.53
N LYS A 90 13.19 -15.37 9.47
CA LYS A 90 14.01 -15.36 10.69
C LYS A 90 15.46 -15.69 10.32
N VAL A 91 16.40 -14.91 10.84
CA VAL A 91 17.83 -15.15 10.62
C VAL A 91 18.23 -16.40 11.41
N MET A 92 18.70 -17.44 10.71
CA MET A 92 19.13 -18.70 11.35
C MET A 92 20.52 -18.59 11.98
N HIS A 93 21.45 -17.91 11.31
CA HIS A 93 22.83 -17.74 11.78
C HIS A 93 23.14 -16.27 12.01
N TYR A 94 23.45 -15.93 13.25
CA TYR A 94 23.91 -14.59 13.63
C TYR A 94 25.44 -14.55 13.62
N ARG A 95 26.03 -13.71 12.75
CA ARG A 95 27.47 -13.45 12.75
C ARG A 95 27.72 -12.01 13.22
N PRO A 96 28.10 -11.79 14.50
CA PRO A 96 28.45 -10.46 14.98
C PRO A 96 29.70 -9.98 14.23
N LYS A 97 29.64 -8.79 13.62
CA LYS A 97 30.84 -8.18 13.01
C LYS A 97 31.71 -7.50 14.07
N ASN A 98 31.15 -6.55 14.83
CA ASN A 98 31.93 -5.68 15.73
C ASN A 98 31.28 -5.46 17.12
N GLY A 99 30.32 -6.29 17.56
CA GLY A 99 29.64 -6.16 18.86
C GLY A 99 28.73 -4.93 19.06
N LYS A 100 28.92 -3.85 18.28
CA LYS A 100 28.22 -2.55 18.38
C LYS A 100 26.79 -2.54 17.83
N HIS A 101 26.34 -3.61 17.19
CA HIS A 101 25.02 -3.66 16.55
C HIS A 101 24.15 -4.74 17.19
N GLY A 102 22.91 -4.37 17.52
CA GLY A 102 21.92 -5.29 18.06
C GLY A 102 21.63 -6.47 17.10
N LYS A 103 21.19 -7.59 17.68
CA LYS A 103 20.88 -8.81 16.92
C LYS A 103 19.79 -8.56 15.88
N LYS A 104 20.10 -8.76 14.60
CA LYS A 104 19.11 -8.72 13.52
C LYS A 104 18.31 -10.02 13.52
N LEU A 105 17.06 -9.96 13.98
CA LEU A 105 16.18 -11.13 14.08
C LEU A 105 15.62 -11.58 12.73
N PHE A 106 15.40 -10.65 11.80
CA PHE A 106 14.74 -10.92 10.52
C PHE A 106 15.52 -10.38 9.32
N GLN A 107 15.60 -11.19 8.27
CA GLN A 107 16.05 -10.82 6.94
C GLN A 107 14.85 -10.53 6.05
N LYS A 108 14.91 -9.43 5.29
CA LYS A 108 13.87 -9.04 4.34
C LYS A 108 14.31 -9.44 2.93
N LYS A 109 13.47 -10.19 2.22
CA LYS A 109 13.65 -10.55 0.81
C LYS A 109 12.55 -9.86 0.00
N PHE A 110 12.93 -9.26 -1.11
CA PHE A 110 12.02 -8.55 -2.00
C PHE A 110 11.95 -9.33 -3.30
N CYS A 111 10.76 -9.54 -3.83
CA CYS A 111 10.57 -10.23 -5.11
C CYS A 111 9.62 -9.46 -6.03
N ILE A 112 9.77 -9.69 -7.33
CA ILE A 112 8.89 -9.18 -8.38
C ILE A 112 8.47 -10.36 -9.25
N LEU A 113 7.27 -10.28 -9.84
CA LEU A 113 6.81 -11.28 -10.79
C LEU A 113 7.38 -10.98 -12.17
N SER A 114 8.00 -11.99 -12.75
CA SER A 114 8.31 -12.04 -14.18
C SER A 114 7.04 -12.34 -14.99
N LEU A 115 7.09 -12.11 -16.30
CA LEU A 115 6.04 -12.52 -17.25
C LEU A 115 5.72 -14.01 -17.17
N GLN A 116 6.74 -14.83 -16.89
CA GLN A 116 6.59 -16.27 -16.69
C GLN A 116 5.99 -16.65 -15.32
N LYS A 117 5.48 -15.67 -14.56
CA LYS A 117 4.97 -15.80 -13.19
C LYS A 117 6.00 -16.32 -12.18
N THR A 118 7.28 -16.32 -12.55
CA THR A 118 8.38 -16.65 -11.64
C THR A 118 8.69 -15.46 -10.73
N ARG A 119 9.13 -15.74 -9.50
CA ARG A 119 9.50 -14.70 -8.53
C ARG A 119 10.99 -14.38 -8.65
N VAL A 120 11.30 -13.19 -9.14
CA VAL A 120 12.68 -12.70 -9.27
C VAL A 120 13.05 -11.92 -8.00
N LEU A 121 14.18 -12.26 -7.38
CA LEU A 121 14.66 -11.56 -6.19
C LEU A 121 15.28 -10.21 -6.57
N VAL A 122 14.85 -9.14 -5.91
CA VAL A 122 15.31 -7.78 -6.18
C VAL A 122 15.90 -7.12 -4.94
N CYS A 123 16.76 -6.14 -5.16
CA CYS A 123 17.24 -5.30 -4.09
C CYS A 123 16.13 -4.33 -3.64
N LYS A 124 16.26 -3.80 -2.42
CA LYS A 124 15.29 -2.85 -1.87
C LYS A 124 15.18 -1.57 -2.71
N ASN A 125 16.31 -1.08 -3.24
CA ASN A 125 16.36 0.14 -4.03
C ASN A 125 15.63 -0.02 -5.36
N ALA A 126 15.78 -1.18 -6.02
CA ALA A 126 15.04 -1.53 -7.22
C ALA A 126 13.53 -1.51 -6.94
N LEU A 127 13.08 -2.18 -5.88
CA LEU A 127 11.66 -2.20 -5.52
C LEU A 127 11.10 -0.79 -5.25
N MET A 128 11.87 0.07 -4.58
CA MET A 128 11.48 1.47 -4.34
C MET A 128 11.36 2.27 -5.63
N GLY A 129 12.32 2.14 -6.56
CA GLY A 129 12.31 2.83 -7.85
C GLY A 129 11.17 2.36 -8.76
N ILE A 130 10.84 1.06 -8.72
CA ILE A 130 9.76 0.47 -9.51
C ILE A 130 8.40 0.92 -8.98
N LEU A 131 8.19 0.86 -7.66
CA LEU A 131 6.88 1.19 -7.07
C LEU A 131 6.70 2.70 -6.80
N GLY A 132 7.77 3.50 -6.81
CA GLY A 132 7.71 4.92 -6.43
C GLY A 132 7.41 5.12 -4.95
N ILE A 133 7.83 4.19 -4.08
CA ILE A 133 7.50 4.18 -2.65
C ILE A 133 8.73 4.51 -1.80
N THR A 134 8.50 5.25 -0.72
CA THR A 134 9.55 5.54 0.27
C THR A 134 9.98 4.30 1.06
N ARG A 135 11.28 4.23 1.36
CA ARG A 135 11.88 3.23 2.26
C ARG A 135 11.08 3.01 3.54
N ARG A 136 10.63 4.10 4.15
CA ARG A 136 9.89 4.09 5.42
C ARG A 136 8.60 3.29 5.32
N ARG A 137 7.82 3.46 4.24
CA ARG A 137 6.56 2.72 4.04
C ARG A 137 6.79 1.21 4.01
N ILE A 138 7.78 0.76 3.23
CA ILE A 138 8.14 -0.67 3.14
C ILE A 138 8.58 -1.20 4.51
N ASP A 139 9.46 -0.48 5.20
CA ASP A 139 9.94 -0.90 6.52
C ASP A 139 8.82 -0.96 7.55
N THR A 140 7.94 0.03 7.61
CA THR A 140 6.80 0.08 8.52
C THR A 140 5.83 -1.06 8.25
N VAL A 141 5.46 -1.30 6.99
CA VAL A 141 4.53 -2.40 6.62
C VAL A 141 5.08 -3.74 7.06
N ILE A 142 6.34 -4.02 6.73
CA ILE A 142 6.98 -5.31 7.07
C ILE A 142 7.18 -5.43 8.58
N ASN A 143 7.69 -4.40 9.27
CA ASN A 143 7.95 -4.47 10.70
C ASN A 143 6.66 -4.64 11.50
N ASN A 144 5.57 -3.99 11.06
CA ASN A 144 4.26 -4.17 11.69
C ASN A 144 3.76 -5.59 11.44
N PHE A 145 3.82 -6.10 10.21
CA PHE A 145 3.42 -7.46 9.91
C PHE A 145 4.21 -8.50 10.73
N VAL A 146 5.51 -8.31 10.90
CA VAL A 146 6.35 -9.19 11.75
C VAL A 146 5.97 -9.13 13.23
N ARG A 147 5.48 -7.98 13.72
CA ARG A 147 5.09 -7.79 15.12
C ARG A 147 3.67 -8.26 15.43
N THR A 148 2.72 -7.98 14.54
CA THR A 148 1.28 -8.16 14.78
C THR A 148 0.65 -9.24 13.91
N SER A 149 1.35 -9.81 12.92
CA SER A 149 0.83 -10.73 11.90
C SER A 149 -0.29 -10.18 11.01
N PHE A 150 -0.80 -8.98 11.31
CA PHE A 150 -1.78 -8.25 10.53
C PHE A 150 -1.14 -7.08 9.77
N PRO A 151 -1.68 -6.72 8.58
CA PRO A 151 -1.30 -5.48 7.91
C PRO A 151 -1.65 -4.28 8.78
N PRO A 152 -0.90 -3.17 8.69
CA PRO A 152 -1.08 -2.02 9.56
C PRO A 152 -2.46 -1.39 9.38
N ASN A 153 -3.26 -1.39 10.45
CA ASN A 153 -4.54 -0.71 10.48
C ASN A 153 -4.34 0.80 10.24
N LYS A 154 -5.29 1.42 9.54
CA LYS A 154 -5.17 2.82 9.14
C LYS A 154 -5.82 3.73 10.19
N ASN A 155 -5.06 4.05 11.23
CA ASN A 155 -5.53 4.91 12.32
C ASN A 155 -5.69 6.39 11.94
N ARG A 156 -5.28 6.79 10.72
CA ARG A 156 -5.49 8.14 10.17
C ARG A 156 -6.90 8.34 9.59
N GLU A 157 -7.77 7.37 9.79
CA GLU A 157 -9.11 7.32 9.22
C GLU A 157 -10.09 7.23 10.37
N GLY A 158 -10.43 8.40 10.91
CA GLY A 158 -11.49 8.55 11.88
C GLY A 158 -12.19 9.86 11.59
N ASP A 159 -13.47 9.78 11.24
CA ASP A 159 -14.37 10.90 11.37
C ASP A 159 -14.68 11.02 12.86
N ARG A 160 -13.75 11.57 13.66
CA ARG A 160 -13.86 11.65 15.14
C ARG A 160 -15.19 12.29 15.59
N LYS A 161 -15.86 12.99 14.68
CA LYS A 161 -17.14 13.66 14.92
C LYS A 161 -18.35 12.73 14.77
N MET A 162 -18.36 11.77 13.84
CA MET A 162 -19.57 10.96 13.60
C MET A 162 -19.91 10.05 14.81
N GLU A 163 -18.90 9.47 15.47
CA GLU A 163 -19.07 8.73 16.73
C GLU A 163 -19.71 9.61 17.83
N THR A 164 -19.16 10.82 18.05
CA THR A 164 -19.74 11.77 19.01
C THR A 164 -21.16 12.23 18.65
N TYR A 165 -21.56 12.20 17.38
CA TYR A 165 -22.94 12.54 16.98
C TYR A 165 -23.91 11.35 17.07
N SER A 166 -23.45 10.11 16.91
CA SER A 166 -24.27 8.92 17.19
C SER A 166 -24.55 8.75 18.68
N GLU A 167 -23.60 9.12 19.55
CA GLU A 167 -23.77 9.08 21.01
C GLU A 167 -24.75 10.15 21.51
N ARG A 168 -24.79 11.32 20.87
CA ARG A 168 -25.73 12.42 21.20
C ARG A 168 -27.16 12.19 20.73
N LYS A 169 -27.45 11.06 20.07
CA LYS A 169 -28.78 10.70 19.55
C LYS A 169 -29.48 9.63 20.39
N LYS A 170 -28.97 9.34 21.59
CA LYS A 170 -29.70 8.60 22.62
C LYS A 170 -30.31 9.57 23.62
#